data_AF-A0A3M1VI32-F1
#
_entry.id   AF-A0A3M1VI32-F1
#
_cell.length_a   1.000
_cell.length_b   1.000
_cell.length_c   1.000
_cell.angle_alpha   90.00
_cell.angle_beta   90.00
_cell.angle_gamma   90.00
#
_symmetry.space_group_name_H-M   'P 1'
#
loop_
_entity.id
_entity.type
_entity.pdbx_description
1 polymer ?
#
loop_
_entity_poly.entity_id
_entity_poly.type
_entity_poly.pdbx_seq_one_letter_code
_entity_poly.pdbx_strand_id
1 'polypeptide(L)' 'MRDTFLPFCLPGIGQEEIEAVAAVLKSGWITTGAKCAEFEREFA' A
#
# COMPACT_ATOMS: atom_id res chain seq x y z
N MET A 1 11.05 -32.60 -7.06
CA MET A 1 9.73 -31.97 -7.31
C MET A 1 9.51 -30.95 -6.18
N ARG A 2 8.94 -29.77 -6.44
CA ARG A 2 8.64 -28.81 -5.36
C ARG A 2 7.27 -29.15 -4.78
N ASP A 3 7.17 -29.21 -3.45
CA ASP A 3 5.90 -29.48 -2.75
C ASP A 3 5.05 -28.21 -2.56
N THR A 4 5.61 -27.04 -2.84
CA THR A 4 4.96 -25.74 -2.67
C THR A 4 4.74 -25.03 -4.01
N PHE A 5 3.59 -24.37 -4.09
CA PHE A 5 3.21 -23.55 -5.24
C PHE A 5 4.24 -22.42 -5.45
N LEU A 6 4.71 -22.27 -6.69
CA LEU A 6 5.57 -21.16 -7.09
C LEU A 6 4.71 -20.10 -7.78
N PRO A 7 4.31 -19.03 -7.08
CA PRO A 7 3.51 -17.97 -7.67
C PRO A 7 4.33 -17.19 -8.72
N PHE A 8 3.66 -16.71 -9.76
CA PHE A 8 4.25 -15.86 -10.79
C PHE A 8 4.68 -14.48 -10.24
N CYS A 9 3.89 -13.94 -9.31
CA CYS A 9 4.18 -12.68 -8.64
C CYS A 9 3.62 -12.72 -7.22
N LEU A 10 4.40 -12.22 -6.26
CA LEU A 10 3.96 -11.96 -4.90
C LEU A 10 3.84 -10.43 -4.72
N PRO A 11 2.85 -9.95 -3.96
CA PRO A 11 2.77 -8.54 -3.64
C PRO A 11 3.99 -8.11 -2.82
N GLY A 12 4.68 -7.06 -3.25
CA GLY A 12 5.80 -6.45 -2.53
C GLY A 12 5.30 -5.45 -1.48
N ILE A 13 4.54 -5.93 -0.49
CA ILE A 13 3.99 -5.09 0.58
C ILE A 13 4.80 -5.35 1.85
N GLY A 14 5.41 -4.31 2.40
CA GLY A 14 6.16 -4.32 3.65
C GLY A 14 5.43 -3.62 4.78
N GLN A 15 6.17 -3.35 5.86
CA GLN A 15 5.65 -2.69 7.05
C GLN A 15 5.26 -1.23 6.78
N GLU A 16 6.01 -0.53 5.92
CA GLU A 16 5.79 0.86 5.55
C GLU A 16 4.43 1.05 4.86
N GLU A 17 4.09 0.18 3.91
CA GLU A 17 2.79 0.20 3.24
C GLU A 17 1.63 -0.06 4.22
N ILE A 18 1.82 -0.99 5.16
CA ILE A 18 0.80 -1.32 6.18
C ILE A 18 0.56 -0.12 7.10
N GLU A 19 1.63 0.55 7.54
CA GLU A 19 1.54 1.73 8.39
C GLU A 19 0.88 2.91 7.68
N ALA A 20 1.18 3.11 6.39
CA ALA A 20 0.53 4.12 5.56
C ALA A 20 -0.99 3.88 5.47
N VAL A 21 -1.43 2.64 5.24
CA VAL A 21 -2.85 2.27 5.24
C VAL A 21 -3.47 2.50 6.62
N ALA A 22 -2.79 2.09 7.69
CA ALA A 22 -3.29 2.30 9.05
C ALA A 22 -3.46 3.79 9.38
N ALA A 23 -2.58 4.66 8.90
CA ALA A 23 -2.70 6.10 9.05
C ALA A 23 -3.93 6.66 8.32
N VAL A 24 -4.20 6.20 7.09
CA VAL A 24 -5.40 6.58 6.33
C VAL A 24 -6.66 6.15 7.08
N LEU A 25 -6.71 4.92 7.58
CA LEU A 25 -7.86 4.41 8.35
C LEU A 25 -8.09 5.23 9.62
N LYS A 26 -7.02 5.57 10.36
CA LYS A 26 -7.09 6.41 11.57
C LYS A 26 -7.52 7.85 11.29
N SER A 27 -7.27 8.35 10.08
CA SER A 27 -7.68 9.71 9.69
C SER A 27 -9.20 9.86 9.49
N GLY A 28 -9.91 8.74 9.29
CA GLY A 28 -11.35 8.73 8.99
C GLY A 28 -11.70 9.10 7.54
N TRP A 29 -10.71 9.43 6.71
CA TRP A 29 -10.90 9.78 5.30
C TRP A 29 -10.32 8.69 4.39
N ILE A 30 -11.17 7.74 3.97
CA ILE A 30 -10.77 6.57 3.17
C ILE A 30 -10.97 6.73 1.66
N THR A 31 -11.55 7.85 1.23
CA THR A 31 -11.74 8.19 -0.18
C THR A 31 -10.59 9.08 -0.67
N THR A 32 -10.60 9.47 -1.94
CA THR A 32 -9.62 10.42 -2.49
C THR A 32 -9.56 11.69 -1.65
N GLY A 33 -8.34 12.10 -1.28
CA GLY A 33 -8.12 13.21 -0.38
C GLY A 33 -6.65 13.60 -0.26
N ALA A 34 -6.27 14.16 0.88
CA ALA A 34 -4.95 14.75 1.09
C ALA A 34 -3.79 13.78 0.80
N LYS A 35 -3.94 12.49 1.13
CA LYS A 35 -2.91 11.46 0.90
C LYS A 35 -2.68 11.15 -0.59
N CYS A 36 -3.72 11.20 -1.43
CA CYS A 36 -3.54 11.09 -2.87
C CYS A 36 -2.82 12.32 -3.43
N ALA A 37 -3.18 13.53 -2.99
CA ALA A 37 -2.55 14.76 -3.45
C ALA A 37 -1.07 14.85 -3.02
N GLU A 38 -0.72 14.30 -1.85
CA GLU A 38 0.68 14.14 -1.41
C GLU A 38 1.47 13.22 -2.34
N PHE A 39 0.93 12.03 -2.60
CA PHE A 39 1.53 11.08 -3.55
C PHE A 39 1.73 11.70 -4.95
N GLU A 40 0.71 12.38 -5.50
CA GLU A 40 0.80 13.02 -6.81
C GLU A 40 1.91 14.09 -6.88
N ARG A 41 2.16 14.82 -5.79
CA ARG A 41 3.24 15.81 -5.71
C ARG A 41 4.62 15.17 -5.62
N GLU A 42 4.74 14.04 -4.92
CA GLU A 42 6.00 13.29 -4.84
C GLU A 42 6.37 12.61 -6.16
N PHE A 43 5.37 12.33 -7.00
CA PHE A 43 5.54 11.66 -8.28
C PHE A 43 5.85 12.58 -9.47
N ALA A 44 5.61 13.89 -9.33
CA ALA A 44 5.81 14.91 -10.36
C ALA A 44 7.26 15.43 -10.39
#